data_AF-A0A947EFZ0-F1
#
_entry.id   AF-A0A947EFZ0-F1
#
_cell.length_a   1.000
_cell.length_b   1.000
_cell.length_c   1.000
_cell.angle_alpha   90.00
_cell.angle_beta   90.00
_cell.angle_gamma   90.00
#
_symmetry.space_group_name_H-M   'P 1'
#
loop_
_entity.id
_entity.type
_entity.pdbx_description
1 polymer ?
#
loop_
_entity_poly.entity_id
_entity_poly.type
_entity_poly.pdbx_seq_one_letter_code
_entity_poly.pdbx_strand_id
1 'polypeptide(L)' 'STLVQYSNQRDNLGINSRLQWRFAPLSDLYIVYNDNYFVNSFAPKVRSINLKLTYWLNI' A
#
# COMPACT_ATOMS: atom_id res chain seq x y z
N SER A 1 -8.67 0.32 -2.32
CA SER A 1 -8.81 1.73 -1.94
C SER A 1 -7.45 2.40 -1.90
N THR A 2 -7.28 3.49 -2.65
CA THR A 2 -6.07 4.30 -2.64
C THR A 2 -6.32 5.54 -1.80
N LEU A 3 -5.56 5.69 -0.71
CA LEU A 3 -5.64 6.80 0.22
C LEU A 3 -4.39 7.66 0.03
N VAL A 4 -4.59 8.91 -0.38
CA VAL A 4 -3.50 9.90 -0.48
C VAL A 4 -3.69 10.91 0.65
N GLN A 5 -2.64 11.09 1.45
CA GLN A 5 -2.63 12.01 2.58
C GLN A 5 -1.52 13.04 2.35
N TYR A 6 -1.88 14.31 2.41
CA TYR A 6 -0.93 15.42 2.35
C TYR A 6 -0.82 16.05 3.74
N SER A 7 0.39 16.14 4.29
CA SER A 7 0.64 16.81 5.56
C SER A 7 1.45 18.09 5.33
N ASN A 8 0.76 19.23 5.43
CA ASN A 8 1.32 20.58 5.22
C ASN A 8 2.25 21.03 6.38
N GLN A 9 2.19 20.39 7.54
CA GLN A 9 2.99 20.76 8.71
C GLN A 9 4.40 20.13 8.71
N ARG A 10 4.60 19.08 7.90
CA ARG A 10 5.90 18.41 7.73
C ARG A 10 6.28 18.24 6.26
N ASP A 11 5.55 18.90 5.36
CA ASP A 11 5.77 18.82 3.92
C ASP A 11 5.95 17.36 3.46
N ASN A 12 5.01 16.50 3.86
CA ASN A 12 5.12 15.06 3.63
C ASN A 12 3.85 14.55 2.94
N LEU A 13 4.04 13.97 1.75
CA LEU A 13 3.01 13.30 0.95
C LEU A 13 3.06 11.81 1.25
N GLY A 14 2.04 11.29 1.95
CA GLY A 14 1.88 9.87 2.23
C GLY A 14 0.84 9.24 1.30
N ILE A 15 1.25 8.34 0.42
CA ILE A 15 0.37 7.56 -0.46
C ILE A 15 0.25 6.15 0.12
N ASN A 16 -0.98 5.70 0.36
CA ASN A 16 -1.31 4.37 0.84
C ASN A 16 -2.30 3.72 -0.11
N SER A 17 -1.82 2.87 -1.02
CA SER A 17 -2.66 2.12 -1.94
C SER A 17 -2.87 0.69 -1.41
N ARG A 18 -4.11 0.30 -1.14
CA ARG A 18 -4.46 -1.09 -0.80
C ARG A 18 -5.30 -1.71 -1.91
N LEU A 19 -4.78 -2.81 -2.45
CA LEU A 19 -5.48 -3.68 -3.39
C LEU A 19 -5.78 -5.02 -2.71
N GLN A 20 -7.04 -5.42 -2.75
CA GLN A 20 -7.51 -6.75 -2.34
C GLN A 20 -8.13 -7.40 -3.57
N TRP A 21 -7.59 -8.53 -3.99
CA TRP A 21 -8.12 -9.31 -5.10
C TRP A 21 -8.47 -10.72 -4.62
N ARG A 22 -9.76 -11.07 -4.74
CA ARG A 22 -10.26 -12.41 -4.43
C ARG A 22 -10.41 -13.20 -5.71
N PHE A 23 -9.57 -14.21 -5.92
CA PHE A 23 -9.55 -15.01 -7.15
C PHE A 23 -10.24 -16.37 -7.00
N ALA A 24 -10.38 -16.89 -5.78
CA ALA A 24 -11.13 -18.11 -5.50
C ALA A 24 -11.82 -18.02 -4.12
N PRO A 25 -12.81 -18.88 -3.82
CA PRO A 25 -13.36 -18.99 -2.46
C PRO A 25 -12.22 -19.26 -1.48
N LEU A 26 -12.14 -18.46 -0.41
CA LEU A 26 -11.09 -18.52 0.61
C LEU A 26 -9.66 -18.21 0.13
N SER A 27 -9.47 -17.77 -1.12
CA SER A 27 -8.16 -17.37 -1.64
C SER A 27 -8.13 -15.89 -2.01
N ASP A 28 -7.35 -15.13 -1.25
CA ASP A 28 -7.25 -13.67 -1.32
C ASP A 28 -5.79 -13.25 -1.53
N LEU A 29 -5.58 -12.31 -2.45
CA LEU A 29 -4.33 -11.58 -2.61
C LEU A 29 -4.50 -10.16 -2.03
N TYR A 30 -3.66 -9.82 -1.07
CA TYR A 30 -3.57 -8.50 -0.47
C TYR A 30 -2.25 -7.84 -0.84
N ILE A 31 -2.34 -6.67 -1.44
CA ILE A 31 -1.19 -5.82 -1.76
C ILE A 31 -1.42 -4.47 -1.10
N VAL A 32 -0.48 -4.06 -0.26
CA VAL A 32 -0.46 -2.73 0.38
C VAL A 32 0.82 -2.03 -0.03
N TYR A 33 0.68 -0.98 -0.81
CA TYR A 33 1.75 -0.10 -1.22
C TYR A 33 1.70 1.17 -0.36
N ASN A 34 2.76 1.43 0.38
CA ASN A 34 2.94 2.63 1.19
C ASN A 34 4.14 3.40 0.62
N ASP A 35 3.93 4.67 0.35
CA ASP A 35 4.95 5.57 -0.17
C ASP A 35 4.87 6.89 0.59
N ASN A 36 6.02 7.38 1.03
CA ASN A 36 6.14 8.65 1.74
C ASN A 36 7.19 9.51 1.03
N TYR A 37 6.76 10.62 0.44
CA TYR A 37 7.60 11.59 -0.23
C TYR A 37 7.77 12.85 0.62
N PHE A 38 9.02 13.32 0.73
CA PHE A 38 9.28 14.68 1.20
C PHE A 38 8.98 15.67 0.08
N VAL A 39 8.03 16.57 0.32
CA VAL A 39 7.58 17.60 -0.63
C VAL A 39 8.69 18.61 -0.91
N ASN A 40 9.58 18.87 0.06
CA ASN A 40 10.63 19.89 -0.06
C ASN A 40 11.84 19.49 -0.94
N SER A 41 12.06 18.20 -1.19
CA SER A 41 13.23 17.72 -1.97
C SER A 41 12.85 16.74 -3.09
N PHE A 42 11.56 16.45 -3.31
CA PHE A 42 11.09 15.37 -4.19
C PHE A 42 11.81 14.02 -3.95
N ALA A 43 12.36 13.82 -2.75
CA ALA A 43 13.10 12.63 -2.40
C ALA A 43 12.15 11.61 -1.73
N PRO A 44 12.11 10.36 -2.20
CA PRO A 44 11.33 9.30 -1.55
C PRO A 44 11.92 9.01 -0.17
N LYS A 45 11.17 9.28 0.89
CA LYS A 45 11.62 9.09 2.28
C LYS A 45 11.54 7.63 2.68
N VAL A 46 10.38 7.01 2.49
CA VAL A 46 10.12 5.61 2.83
C VAL A 46 9.18 5.03 1.79
N ARG A 47 9.59 3.92 1.20
CA ARG A 47 8.77 3.10 0.30
C ARG A 47 8.67 1.72 0.91
N SER A 48 7.46 1.25 1.12
CA SER A 48 7.19 -0.04 1.73
C SER A 48 6.09 -0.75 0.95
N ILE A 49 6.39 -1.96 0.51
CA ILE A 49 5.42 -2.82 -0.19
C ILE A 49 5.18 -4.04 0.70
N ASN A 50 3.92 -4.26 1.07
CA ASN A 50 3.49 -5.43 1.81
C ASN A 50 2.62 -6.30 0.93
N LEU A 51 2.99 -7.57 0.79
CA LEU A 51 2.25 -8.56 0.03
C LEU A 51 1.85 -9.71 0.94
N LYS A 52 0.57 -10.08 0.90
CA LYS A 52 0.02 -11.23 1.60
C LYS A 52 -0.82 -12.05 0.63
N LEU A 53 -0.43 -13.31 0.46
CA LEU A 53 -1.17 -14.29 -0.33
C LEU A 53 -1.80 -15.30 0.62
N THR A 54 -3.11 -15.49 0.51
CA THR A 54 -3.84 -16.57 1.17
C THR A 54 -4.33 -17.51 0.09
N TYR A 55 -3.97 -18.79 0.17
CA TYR A 55 -4.46 -19.83 -0.71
C TYR A 55 -5.02 -20.98 0.12
N TRP A 56 -6.25 -21.39 -0.18
CA TRP A 56 -6.89 -22.51 0.50
C TRP A 56 -6.81 -23.74 -0.40
N LEU A 57 -5.97 -24.70 0.00
CA LEU A 57 -5.87 -26.02 -0.62
C LEU A 57 -6.92 -26.93 0.01
N ASN A 58 -7.94 -27.29 -0.75
CA ASN A 58 -8.77 -28.44 -0.42
C ASN A 58 -8.02 -29.70 -0.91
N ILE A 59 -7.53 -30.50 0.03
CA ILE A 59 -7.03 -31.87 -0.18
C ILE A 59 -7.99 -32.81 0.52
#